data_AF-A0A935LTL6-F1
#
_entry.id   AF-A0A935LTL6-F1
#
_cell.length_a   1.000
_cell.length_b   1.000
_cell.length_c   1.000
_cell.angle_alpha   90.00
_cell.angle_beta   90.00
_cell.angle_gamma   90.00
#
_symmetry.space_group_name_H-M   'P 1'
#
loop_
_entity.id
_entity.type
_entity.pdbx_description
1 polymer ?
#
loop_
_entity_poly.entity_id
_entity_poly.type
_entity_poly.pdbx_seq_one_letter_code
_entity_poly.pdbx_strand_id
1 'polypeptide(L)'
;MIRFVVNAVLTIEVSWGMLREGELFYCNVYGKEGSSSINPFKIYKRMDGNLYNITPKKLATPANYFKKSYEYELKHFVGAVREEVII
;
A
#
# COMPACT_ATOMS: atom_id res chain seq x y z
N MET A 1 3.33 -18.22 3.34
CA MET A 1 3.00 -17.45 4.55
C MET A 1 4.30 -17.15 5.30
N ILE A 2 4.54 -15.89 5.63
CA ILE A 2 5.74 -15.40 6.32
C ILE A 2 5.33 -14.92 7.70
N ARG A 3 6.09 -15.29 8.73
CA ARG A 3 5.92 -14.80 10.11
C ARG A 3 7.08 -13.89 10.48
N PHE A 4 6.78 -12.66 10.90
CA PHE A 4 7.79 -11.70 11.35
C PHE A 4 8.11 -11.90 12.84
N VAL A 5 9.27 -11.38 13.27
CA VAL A 5 9.70 -11.38 14.69
C VAL A 5 8.67 -10.68 15.60
N VAL A 6 7.99 -9.66 15.07
CA VAL A 6 6.90 -8.93 15.75
C VAL A 6 5.56 -9.68 15.76
N ASN A 7 5.55 -10.98 15.42
CA ASN A 7 4.38 -11.84 15.30
C ASN A 7 3.32 -11.43 14.25
N ALA A 8 3.62 -10.43 13.42
CA ALA A 8 2.83 -10.15 12.24
C ALA A 8 2.95 -11.30 11.22
N VAL A 9 1.92 -11.49 10.40
CA VAL A 9 1.86 -12.52 9.36
C VAL A 9 1.59 -11.87 8.01
N LEU A 10 2.35 -12.28 7.00
CA LEU A 10 2.16 -11.88 5.61
C LEU A 10 1.84 -13.10 4.74
N THR A 11 0.79 -12.96 3.95
CA THR A 11 0.46 -13.87 2.86
C THR A 11 0.65 -13.13 1.55
N ILE A 12 1.32 -13.79 0.60
CA ILE A 12 1.54 -13.28 -0.74
C ILE A 12 1.01 -14.33 -1.70
N GLU A 13 0.18 -13.89 -2.63
CA GLU A 13 -0.40 -14.71 -3.68
C GLU A 13 -0.09 -14.07 -5.03
N VAL A 14 0.41 -14.86 -5.96
CA VAL A 14 0.73 -14.42 -7.33
C VAL A 14 0.32 -15.53 -8.28
N SER A 15 -0.41 -15.19 -9.33
CA SER A 15 -0.86 -16.13 -10.35
C SER A 15 -0.98 -15.44 -11.70
N TRP A 16 -0.52 -16.13 -12.75
CA TRP A 16 -0.74 -15.77 -14.15
C TRP A 16 -1.85 -16.62 -14.80
N GLY A 17 -2.32 -17.65 -14.11
CA GLY A 17 -3.34 -18.59 -14.62
C GLY A 17 -4.70 -18.42 -13.93
N MET A 18 -4.90 -17.33 -13.20
CA MET A 18 -6.14 -17.10 -12.46
C MET A 18 -7.27 -16.81 -13.45
N LEU A 19 -8.26 -17.70 -13.50
CA LEU A 19 -9.43 -17.56 -14.37
C LEU A 19 -10.37 -16.50 -13.80
N ARG A 20 -10.06 -15.24 -14.09
CA ARG A 20 -10.81 -14.07 -13.63
C ARG A 20 -10.78 -12.98 -14.70
N GLU A 21 -11.81 -12.15 -14.70
CA GLU A 21 -11.82 -10.92 -15.47
C GLU A 21 -10.85 -9.88 -14.89
N GLY A 22 -9.90 -9.45 -15.73
CA GLY A 22 -8.94 -8.40 -15.42
C GLY A 22 -7.91 -8.76 -14.35
N GLU A 23 -6.99 -7.82 -14.11
CA GLU A 23 -5.96 -7.97 -13.10
C GLU A 23 -6.52 -7.71 -11.69
N LEU A 24 -5.93 -8.34 -10.67
CA LEU A 24 -6.26 -8.12 -9.27
C LEU A 24 -5.00 -7.73 -8.49
N PHE A 25 -4.88 -6.44 -8.20
CA PHE A 25 -3.88 -5.93 -7.28
C PHE A 25 -4.55 -5.58 -5.96
N TYR A 26 -4.06 -6.16 -4.87
CA TYR A 26 -4.54 -5.86 -3.53
C TYR A 26 -3.39 -5.92 -2.53
N CYS A 27 -3.53 -5.12 -1.47
CA CYS A 27 -2.66 -5.12 -0.31
C CYS A 27 -3.54 -4.65 0.84
N ASN A 28 -3.77 -5.55 1.79
CA ASN A 28 -4.61 -5.30 2.93
C ASN A 28 -3.74 -5.44 4.18
N VAL A 29 -3.83 -4.45 5.06
CA VAL A 29 -3.10 -4.43 6.34
C VAL A 29 -4.12 -4.40 7.47
N TYR A 30 -3.93 -5.26 8.45
CA TYR A 30 -4.79 -5.37 9.62
C TYR A 30 -3.95 -5.21 10.87
N GLY A 31 -4.31 -4.24 11.71
CA GLY A 31 -3.64 -3.94 12.96
C GLY A 31 -4.63 -3.82 14.11
N LYS A 32 -4.09 -3.61 15.31
CA LYS A 32 -4.90 -3.48 16.54
C LYS A 32 -5.85 -2.28 16.51
N GLU A 33 -5.37 -1.15 15.98
CA GLU A 33 -6.08 0.13 15.99
C GLU A 33 -6.67 0.51 14.63
N GLY A 34 -6.67 -0.39 13.64
CA GLY A 34 -7.19 -0.06 12.32
C GLY A 34 -6.83 -1.06 11.23
N SER A 35 -7.26 -0.75 10.03
CA SER A 35 -6.97 -1.52 8.83
C SER A 35 -6.94 -0.62 7.60
N SER A 36 -6.26 -1.09 6.55
CA SER A 36 -6.24 -0.40 5.25
C SER A 36 -6.27 -1.39 4.09
N SER A 37 -6.74 -0.90 2.95
CA SER A 37 -6.74 -1.60 1.66
C SER A 37 -6.38 -0.62 0.55
N ILE A 38 -5.79 -1.09 -0.55
CA ILE A 38 -5.45 -0.25 -1.72
C ILE A 38 -6.47 -0.34 -2.87
N ASN A 39 -7.30 -1.38 -2.92
CA ASN A 39 -8.23 -1.61 -4.04
C ASN A 39 -9.61 -2.12 -3.56
N PRO A 40 -10.60 -1.23 -3.30
CA PRO A 40 -10.47 0.23 -3.33
C PRO A 40 -9.60 0.75 -2.17
N PHE A 41 -9.02 1.94 -2.34
CA PHE A 41 -8.25 2.59 -1.28
C PHE A 41 -9.17 2.93 -0.11
N LYS A 42 -8.91 2.33 1.06
CA LYS A 42 -9.66 2.57 2.29
C LYS A 42 -8.72 2.57 3.48
N ILE A 43 -9.00 3.45 4.44
CA ILE A 43 -8.34 3.48 5.74
C ILE A 43 -9.42 3.52 6.81
N TYR A 44 -9.37 2.55 7.72
CA TYR A 44 -10.20 2.48 8.91
C TYR A 44 -9.32 2.64 10.15
N LYS A 45 -9.76 3.46 11.10
CA LYS A 45 -9.07 3.69 12.37
C LYS A 45 -10.03 3.58 13.54
N ARG A 46 -9.60 2.90 14.60
CA ARG A 46 -10.31 2.86 15.87
C ARG A 46 -10.05 4.14 16.64
N MET A 47 -11.10 4.84 17.03
CA MET A 47 -11.08 6.03 17.88
C MET A 47 -12.25 5.89 18.86
N ASP A 48 -12.03 6.14 20.14
CA ASP A 48 -13.08 6.07 21.17
C ASP A 48 -13.91 4.78 21.14
N GLY A 49 -13.24 3.63 20.94
CA GLY A 49 -13.86 2.30 20.86
C GLY A 49 -14.60 1.99 19.54
N ASN A 50 -14.79 2.98 18.67
CA ASN A 50 -15.51 2.84 17.40
C ASN A 50 -14.56 2.82 16.21
N LEU A 51 -14.95 2.12 15.14
CA LEU A 51 -14.18 2.06 13.89
C LEU A 51 -14.69 3.11 12.91
N TYR A 52 -13.83 4.06 12.53
CA TYR A 52 -14.15 5.14 11.60
C TYR A 52 -13.46 4.93 10.26
N ASN A 53 -14.19 5.17 9.17
CA ASN A 53 -13.59 5.32 7.85
C ASN A 53 -12.97 6.73 7.75
N ILE A 54 -11.65 6.79 7.78
CA ILE A 54 -10.87 8.03 7.71
C ILE A 54 -10.21 8.22 6.34
N THR A 55 -10.69 7.49 5.32
CA THR A 55 -10.16 7.59 3.96
C THR A 55 -10.27 9.05 3.46
N PRO A 56 -9.14 9.69 3.08
CA PRO A 56 -9.17 11.05 2.56
C PRO A 56 -10.06 11.15 1.31
N LYS A 57 -10.97 12.13 1.31
CA LYS A 57 -11.92 12.35 0.20
C LYS A 57 -11.27 12.98 -1.04
N LYS A 58 -10.16 13.70 -0.85
CA LYS A 58 -9.38 14.34 -1.92
C LYS A 58 -8.01 13.70 -1.97
N LEU A 59 -7.87 12.66 -2.76
CA LEU A 59 -6.57 12.09 -3.11
C LEU A 59 -6.22 12.61 -4.50
N ALA A 60 -5.02 13.19 -4.63
CA ALA A 60 -4.42 13.38 -5.94
C ALA A 60 -4.03 12.00 -6.46
N THR A 61 -4.98 11.32 -7.09
CA THR A 61 -4.74 10.03 -7.75
C THR A 61 -3.91 10.33 -9.01
N PRO A 62 -2.65 9.89 -9.08
CA PRO A 62 -1.90 10.03 -10.32
C PRO A 62 -2.61 9.25 -11.42
N ALA A 63 -2.66 9.81 -12.63
CA ALA A 63 -3.29 9.15 -13.77
C ALA A 63 -2.68 7.76 -14.07
N ASN A 64 -1.43 7.53 -13.66
CA ASN A 64 -0.75 6.25 -13.79
C ASN A 64 0.18 6.00 -12.58
N TYR A 65 -0.29 5.19 -11.62
CA TYR A 65 0.48 4.80 -10.43
C TYR A 65 1.77 4.05 -10.77
N PHE A 66 1.72 3.18 -11.78
CA PHE A 66 2.89 2.40 -12.23
C PHE A 66 3.99 3.35 -12.74
N LYS A 67 3.68 4.25 -13.67
CA LYS A 67 4.69 5.22 -14.15
C LYS A 67 5.27 6.06 -13.01
N LYS A 68 4.42 6.53 -12.10
CA LYS A 68 4.85 7.35 -10.97
C LYS A 68 5.76 6.62 -9.98
N SER A 69 5.55 5.32 -9.74
CA SER A 69 6.44 4.57 -8.86
C SER A 69 7.85 4.47 -9.43
N TYR A 70 8.01 4.27 -10.74
CA TYR A 70 9.32 4.29 -11.39
C TYR A 70 9.96 5.68 -11.35
N GLU A 71 9.21 6.74 -11.60
CA GLU A 71 9.73 8.11 -11.48
C GLU A 71 10.24 8.41 -10.07
N TYR A 72 9.52 7.96 -9.04
CA TYR A 72 9.94 8.12 -7.64
C TYR A 72 11.17 7.28 -7.30
N GLU A 73 11.23 6.03 -7.75
CA GLU A 73 12.40 5.16 -7.51
C GLU A 73 13.65 5.71 -8.20
N LEU A 74 13.54 6.17 -9.44
CA LEU A 74 14.66 6.80 -10.16
C LEU A 74 15.13 8.08 -9.46
N LYS A 75 14.19 8.92 -9.03
CA LYS A 75 14.53 10.12 -8.25
C LYS A 75 15.23 9.75 -6.94
N HIS A 76 14.73 8.74 -6.24
CA HIS A 76 15.33 8.23 -5.00
C HIS A 76 16.75 7.74 -5.24
N PHE A 77 16.97 6.91 -6.26
CA PHE A 77 18.28 6.39 -6.64
C PHE A 77 19.29 7.52 -6.93
N VAL A 78 18.92 8.51 -7.74
CA VAL A 78 19.82 9.64 -8.05
C VAL A 78 20.19 10.42 -6.79
N GLY A 79 19.23 10.71 -5.90
CA GLY A 79 19.52 11.39 -4.65
C GLY A 79 20.45 10.60 -3.74
N ALA A 80 20.22 9.29 -3.63
CA ALA A 80 21.08 8.39 -2.85
C ALA A 80 22.54 8.39 -3.36
N VAL A 81 22.75 8.35 -4.68
CA VAL A 81 24.09 8.41 -5.29
C VAL A 81 24.76 9.77 -5.09
N ARG A 82 23.97 10.85 -5.01
CA ARG A 82 24.48 12.22 -4.82
C ARG A 82 24.64 12.62 -3.36
N GLU A 83 24.33 11.74 -2.41
CA GLU A 83 24.23 12.06 -0.97
C GLU A 83 23.24 13.20 -0.66
N GLU A 84 22.30 13.46 -1.57
CA GLU A 84 21.22 14.41 -1.34
C GLU A 84 20.19 13.72 -0.43
N VAL A 85 20.01 14.23 0.79
CA VAL A 85 18.94 13.77 1.68
C VAL A 85 17.59 14.16 1.06
N ILE A 86 16.91 13.18 0.47
CA ILE A 86 15.53 13.35 0.00
C ILE A 86 14.62 13.24 1.23
N ILE A 87 14.25 14.40 1.81
CA ILE A 87 13.21 14.54 2.84
C ILE A 87 11.82 14.52 2.18
#